data_AF-A0A3N5HI49-F1
#
_entry.id   AF-A0A3N5HI49-F1
#
_cell.length_a   1.000
_cell.length_b   1.000
_cell.length_c   1.000
_cell.angle_alpha   90.00
_cell.angle_beta   90.00
_cell.angle_gamma   90.00
#
_symmetry.space_group_name_H-M   'P 1'
#
loop_
_entity.id
_entity.type
_entity.pdbx_description
1 polymer ?
#
loop_
_entity_poly.entity_id
_entity_poly.type
_entity_poly.pdbx_seq_one_letter_code
_entity_poly.pdbx_strand_id
1 'polypeptide(L)'
;HPTGLDYYPLASPGERFPVNDPAFAPRLSPRPADDRVFFQAILEGIAAIEAKAYGRLAELGASRLASIRTAGGGAANAAWAKMRLKALGVPARDSLSEHAAVGTARLAWRGIGHAN
;
A
#
# COMPACT_ATOMS: atom_id res chain seq x y z
N HIS A 1 19.21 2.53 3.12
CA HIS A 1 18.87 3.64 4.04
C HIS A 1 17.76 4.48 3.42
N PRO A 2 16.89 5.16 4.19
CA PRO A 2 15.84 6.01 3.62
C PRO A 2 16.44 7.13 2.76
N THR A 3 15.75 7.51 1.68
CA THR A 3 16.24 8.56 0.76
C THR A 3 16.05 9.98 1.29
N GLY A 4 15.08 10.17 2.20
CA GLY A 4 14.72 11.48 2.74
C GLY A 4 13.88 12.35 1.79
N LEU A 5 13.45 11.81 0.65
CA LEU A 5 12.63 12.50 -0.33
C LEU A 5 11.13 12.32 -0.03
N ASP A 6 10.38 13.41 -0.04
CA ASP A 6 8.92 13.43 0.21
C ASP A 6 8.13 13.33 -1.10
N TYR A 7 8.28 12.20 -1.80
CA TYR A 7 7.58 12.03 -3.07
C TYR A 7 6.10 11.68 -2.89
N TYR A 8 5.28 12.24 -3.77
CA TYR A 8 3.88 11.90 -3.98
C TYR A 8 3.68 11.55 -5.45
N PRO A 9 3.98 10.30 -5.85
CA PRO A 9 4.19 9.92 -7.25
C PRO A 9 2.88 9.70 -8.02
N LEU A 10 2.09 10.77 -8.17
CA LEU A 10 0.91 10.78 -9.03
C LEU A 10 1.28 10.80 -10.51
N ALA A 11 0.51 10.10 -11.33
CA ALA A 11 0.67 10.12 -12.79
C ALA A 11 0.13 11.42 -13.43
N SER A 12 -0.89 12.02 -12.81
CA SER A 12 -1.49 13.31 -13.19
C SER A 12 -2.00 14.02 -11.93
N PRO A 13 -2.27 15.33 -11.97
CA PRO A 13 -2.90 16.02 -10.85
C PRO A 13 -4.23 15.38 -10.42
N GLY A 14 -4.49 15.42 -9.12
CA GLY A 14 -5.70 14.93 -8.48
C GLY A 14 -5.47 13.70 -7.60
N GLU A 15 -6.00 13.75 -6.39
CA GLU A 15 -6.05 12.62 -5.45
C GLU A 15 -7.46 12.53 -4.85
N ARG A 16 -7.96 11.31 -4.70
CA ARG A 16 -9.25 11.05 -4.06
C ARG A 16 -9.07 10.55 -2.64
N PHE A 17 -8.02 9.77 -2.41
CA PHE A 17 -7.75 9.14 -1.13
C PHE A 17 -6.26 8.80 -1.00
N PRO A 18 -5.59 9.16 0.11
CA PRO A 18 -6.13 9.56 1.41
C PRO A 18 -6.35 11.07 1.61
N VAL A 19 -6.13 11.87 0.56
CA VAL A 19 -6.45 13.30 0.50
C VAL A 19 -7.49 13.48 -0.59
N ASN A 20 -8.62 14.10 -0.30
CA ASN A 20 -9.62 14.38 -1.32
C ASN A 20 -9.38 15.78 -1.89
N ASP A 21 -8.55 15.86 -2.92
CA ASP A 21 -8.19 17.10 -3.60
C ASP A 21 -8.01 16.85 -5.11
N PRO A 22 -8.96 17.27 -5.96
CA PRO A 22 -8.89 17.05 -7.40
C PRO A 22 -7.76 17.83 -8.09
N ALA A 23 -7.13 18.80 -7.41
CA ALA A 23 -6.00 19.57 -7.91
C ALA A 23 -4.66 19.15 -7.28
N PHE A 24 -4.63 18.06 -6.50
CA PHE A 24 -3.42 17.65 -5.78
C PHE A 24 -2.25 17.39 -6.74
N ALA A 25 -1.17 18.15 -6.59
CA ALA A 25 -0.05 18.11 -7.52
C ALA A 25 0.84 16.86 -7.29
N PRO A 26 1.34 16.21 -8.37
CA PRO A 26 2.41 15.23 -8.25
C PRO A 26 3.67 15.86 -7.64
N ARG A 27 4.36 15.13 -6.76
CA ARG A 27 5.65 15.53 -6.18
C ARG A 27 6.71 14.49 -6.47
N LEU A 28 7.61 14.79 -7.42
CA LEU A 28 8.73 13.93 -7.85
C LEU A 28 10.05 14.71 -7.91
N SER A 29 10.14 15.83 -7.19
CA SER A 29 11.30 16.72 -7.19
C SER A 29 11.84 16.96 -5.77
N PRO A 30 13.16 17.11 -5.60
CA PRO A 30 14.20 17.06 -6.64
C PRO A 30 14.42 15.63 -7.14
N ARG A 31 14.73 15.43 -8.44
CA ARG A 31 15.09 14.12 -8.99
C ARG A 31 16.60 13.86 -8.79
N PRO A 32 17.01 12.85 -8.03
CA PRO A 32 18.41 12.43 -7.92
C PRO A 32 18.99 12.04 -9.27
N ALA A 33 20.31 12.17 -9.43
CA ALA A 33 21.03 11.71 -10.61
C ALA A 33 21.07 10.17 -10.72
N ASP A 34 21.06 9.47 -9.58
CA ASP A 34 21.01 8.01 -9.55
C ASP A 34 19.56 7.51 -9.63
N ASP A 35 19.24 6.80 -10.72
CA ASP A 35 17.93 6.22 -10.95
C ASP A 35 17.52 5.19 -9.89
N ARG A 36 18.47 4.53 -9.21
CA ARG A 36 18.17 3.63 -8.09
C ARG A 36 17.62 4.39 -6.90
N VAL A 37 18.21 5.55 -6.61
CA VAL A 37 17.75 6.45 -5.53
C VAL A 37 16.40 7.06 -5.91
N PHE A 38 16.23 7.48 -7.17
CA PHE A 38 14.95 7.98 -7.67
C PHE A 38 13.83 6.93 -7.55
N PHE A 39 14.10 5.69 -7.99
CA PHE A 39 13.15 4.59 -7.87
C PHE A 39 12.84 4.25 -6.42
N GLN A 40 13.85 4.19 -5.55
CA GLN A 40 13.64 3.98 -4.11
C GLN A 40 12.74 5.07 -3.51
N ALA A 41 12.97 6.34 -3.84
CA ALA A 41 12.18 7.46 -3.33
C ALA A 41 10.71 7.38 -3.77
N ILE A 42 10.45 6.92 -5.00
CA ILE A 42 9.08 6.66 -5.47
C ILE A 42 8.42 5.57 -4.61
N LEU A 43 9.11 4.45 -4.37
CA LEU A 43 8.59 3.35 -3.56
C LEU A 43 8.35 3.76 -2.11
N GLU A 44 9.23 4.59 -1.53
CA GLU A 44 9.08 5.19 -0.21
C GLU A 44 7.88 6.13 -0.15
N GLY A 45 7.66 6.96 -1.16
CA GLY A 45 6.49 7.82 -1.29
C GLY A 45 5.18 7.03 -1.31
N ILE A 46 5.11 5.95 -2.09
CA ILE A 46 3.91 5.09 -2.13
C ILE A 46 3.69 4.41 -0.76
N ALA A 47 4.75 3.95 -0.09
CA ALA A 47 4.65 3.37 1.25
C ALA A 47 4.13 4.39 2.29
N ALA A 48 4.55 5.65 2.20
CA ALA A 48 4.04 6.72 3.05
C ALA A 48 2.56 7.02 2.77
N ILE A 49 2.13 7.01 1.50
CA ILE A 49 0.73 7.15 1.10
C ILE A 49 -0.11 6.01 1.69
N GLU A 50 0.36 4.77 1.61
CA GLU A 50 -0.33 3.61 2.20
C GLU A 50 -0.50 3.74 3.72
N ALA A 51 0.55 4.16 4.43
CA ALA A 51 0.48 4.38 5.88
C ALA A 51 -0.53 5.49 6.22
N LYS A 52 -0.52 6.59 5.47
CA LYS A 52 -1.50 7.69 5.62
C LYS A 52 -2.92 7.22 5.34
N ALA A 53 -3.11 6.35 4.36
CA ALA A 53 -4.40 5.74 4.03
C ALA A 53 -4.96 4.91 5.19
N TYR A 54 -4.18 3.98 5.74
CA TYR A 54 -4.63 3.20 6.89
C TYR A 54 -4.86 4.06 8.14
N GLY A 55 -4.03 5.08 8.36
CA GLY A 55 -4.26 6.07 9.42
C GLY A 55 -5.59 6.80 9.24
N ARG A 56 -5.88 7.26 8.01
CA ARG A 56 -7.14 7.93 7.68
C ARG A 56 -8.35 7.04 7.88
N LEU A 57 -8.27 5.75 7.55
CA LEU A 57 -9.36 4.80 7.83
C LEU A 57 -9.64 4.69 9.33
N ALA A 58 -8.60 4.63 10.17
CA ALA A 58 -8.75 4.59 11.62
C ALA A 58 -9.37 5.88 12.18
N GLU A 59 -8.98 7.04 11.66
CA GLU A 59 -9.60 8.34 12.00
C GLU A 59 -11.08 8.39 11.62
N LEU A 60 -11.47 7.72 10.53
CA LEU A 60 -12.86 7.60 10.08
C LEU A 60 -13.67 6.51 10.83
N GLY A 61 -13.09 5.88 11.86
CA GLY A 61 -13.78 4.93 12.74
C GLY A 61 -13.53 3.45 12.43
N ALA A 62 -12.65 3.12 11.46
CA ALA A 62 -12.25 1.74 11.25
C ALA A 62 -11.40 1.22 12.42
N SER A 63 -11.39 -0.11 12.62
CA SER A 63 -10.44 -0.74 13.54
C SER A 63 -9.00 -0.44 13.11
N ARG A 64 -8.12 -0.19 14.08
CA ARG A 64 -6.70 0.06 13.81
C ARG A 64 -6.07 -1.13 13.07
N LEU A 65 -5.18 -0.81 12.11
CA LEU A 65 -4.46 -1.82 11.34
C LEU A 65 -3.63 -2.71 12.29
N ALA A 66 -3.80 -4.03 12.17
CA ALA A 66 -3.09 -5.01 13.00
C ALA A 66 -2.09 -5.88 12.22
N SER A 67 -2.32 -6.09 10.92
CA SER A 67 -1.42 -6.82 10.02
C SER A 67 -1.76 -6.51 8.58
N ILE A 68 -0.81 -6.71 7.67
CA ILE A 68 -1.00 -6.47 6.24
C ILE A 68 -0.80 -7.76 5.42
N ARG A 69 -1.60 -7.91 4.36
CA ARG A 69 -1.40 -8.88 3.28
C ARG A 69 -1.21 -8.10 1.99
N THR A 70 -0.29 -8.55 1.14
CA THR A 70 0.01 -7.87 -0.13
C THR A 70 -0.45 -8.75 -1.27
N ALA A 71 -0.95 -8.13 -2.33
CA ALA A 71 -1.32 -8.77 -3.59
C ALA A 71 -1.01 -7.82 -4.75
N GLY A 72 -1.05 -8.33 -5.99
CA GLY A 72 -0.78 -7.56 -7.21
C GLY A 72 0.71 -7.46 -7.53
N GLY A 73 1.04 -6.84 -8.66
CA GLY A 73 2.41 -6.90 -9.24
C GLY A 73 3.53 -6.39 -8.33
N GLY A 74 3.23 -5.49 -7.40
CA GLY A 74 4.19 -4.98 -6.41
C GLY A 74 4.59 -5.98 -5.32
N ALA A 75 3.80 -7.05 -5.11
CA ALA A 75 3.98 -7.99 -4.01
C ALA A 75 5.31 -8.77 -4.09
N ALA A 76 5.81 -9.02 -5.30
CA ALA A 76 7.07 -9.73 -5.53
C ALA A 76 8.32 -8.90 -5.15
N ASN A 77 8.19 -7.58 -4.93
CA ASN A 77 9.32 -6.73 -4.60
C ASN A 77 9.62 -6.76 -3.08
N ALA A 78 10.54 -7.65 -2.69
CA ALA A 78 10.93 -7.82 -1.29
C ALA A 78 11.53 -6.56 -0.64
N ALA A 79 12.24 -5.72 -1.40
CA ALA A 79 12.80 -4.48 -0.87
C ALA A 79 11.68 -3.48 -0.54
N TRP A 80 10.69 -3.36 -1.44
CA TRP A 80 9.55 -2.49 -1.23
C TRP A 80 8.65 -2.98 -0.09
N ALA A 81 8.43 -4.30 0.01
CA ALA A 81 7.70 -4.89 1.13
C ALA A 81 8.29 -4.49 2.49
N LYS A 82 9.62 -4.49 2.62
CA LYS A 82 10.31 -4.03 3.85
C LYS A 82 10.07 -2.55 4.13
N MET A 83 10.10 -1.68 3.10
CA MET A 83 9.83 -0.25 3.26
C MET A 83 8.40 0.00 3.73
N ARG A 84 7.42 -0.68 3.12
CA ARG A 84 6.00 -0.61 3.49
C ARG A 84 5.76 -1.07 4.93
N LEU A 85 6.32 -2.21 5.33
CA LEU A 85 6.17 -2.71 6.71
C LEU A 85 6.76 -1.75 7.74
N LYS A 86 7.91 -1.13 7.42
CA LYS A 86 8.51 -0.10 8.28
C LYS A 86 7.60 1.13 8.40
N ALA A 87 6.99 1.58 7.30
CA ALA A 87 6.07 2.73 7.31
C ALA A 87 4.76 2.43 8.07
N LEU A 88 4.23 1.21 7.93
CA LEU A 88 2.97 0.80 8.55
C LEU A 88 3.09 0.43 10.04
N GLY A 89 4.27 -0.06 10.48
CA GLY A 89 4.49 -0.45 11.86
C GLY A 89 3.74 -1.70 12.31
N VAL A 90 3.28 -2.55 11.37
CA VAL A 90 2.53 -3.79 11.64
C VAL A 90 3.19 -4.99 10.94
N PRO A 91 2.98 -6.22 11.42
CA PRO A 91 3.51 -7.41 10.76
C PRO A 91 2.85 -7.70 9.40
N ALA A 92 3.66 -8.22 8.47
CA ALA A 92 3.14 -8.90 7.29
C ALA A 92 2.56 -10.27 7.67
N ARG A 93 1.54 -10.70 6.91
CA ARG A 93 1.09 -12.08 6.86
C ARG A 93 0.97 -12.51 5.40
N ASP A 94 1.14 -13.79 5.17
CA ASP A 94 0.99 -14.35 3.84
C ASP A 94 -0.48 -14.37 3.41
N SER A 95 -0.68 -14.10 2.13
CA SER A 95 -1.96 -14.29 1.44
C SER A 95 -2.13 -15.78 1.16
N LEU A 96 -3.21 -16.39 1.64
CA LEU A 96 -3.51 -17.81 1.36
C LEU A 96 -3.89 -18.05 -0.11
N SER A 97 -4.33 -16.99 -0.80
CA SER A 97 -4.60 -16.96 -2.24
C SER A 97 -4.78 -15.51 -2.68
N GLU A 98 -4.37 -15.20 -3.91
CA GLU A 98 -4.62 -13.90 -4.57
C GLU A 98 -5.77 -13.95 -5.58
N HIS A 99 -6.28 -15.15 -5.91
CA HIS A 99 -7.33 -15.32 -6.90
C HIS A 99 -8.73 -15.08 -6.30
N ALA A 100 -9.51 -14.20 -6.94
CA ALA A 100 -10.91 -13.94 -6.58
C ALA A 100 -11.79 -15.22 -6.63
N ALA A 101 -11.49 -16.15 -7.55
CA ALA A 101 -12.18 -17.43 -7.67
C ALA A 101 -12.08 -18.27 -6.38
N VAL A 102 -10.93 -18.27 -5.71
CA VAL A 102 -10.76 -18.97 -4.42
C VAL A 102 -11.64 -18.33 -3.33
N GLY A 103 -11.74 -16.99 -3.31
CA GLY A 103 -12.66 -16.29 -2.41
C GLY A 103 -14.12 -16.70 -2.63
N THR A 104 -14.54 -16.80 -3.89
CA THR A 104 -15.90 -17.22 -4.27
C THR A 104 -16.18 -18.67 -3.89
N ALA A 105 -15.23 -19.58 -4.14
CA ALA A 105 -15.34 -20.98 -3.74
C ALA A 105 -15.49 -21.12 -2.21
N ARG A 106 -14.73 -20.34 -1.43
CA ARG A 106 -14.86 -20.32 0.05
C ARG A 106 -16.21 -19.78 0.51
N LEU A 107 -16.79 -18.81 -0.19
CA LEU A 107 -18.14 -18.33 0.12
C LEU A 107 -19.18 -19.43 -0.10
N ALA A 108 -19.13 -20.12 -1.24
CA ALA A 108 -20.04 -21.24 -1.53
C ALA A 108 -19.87 -22.39 -0.53
N TRP A 109 -18.62 -22.75 -0.21
CA TRP A 109 -18.27 -23.77 0.79
C TRP A 109 -18.88 -23.46 2.17
N ARG A 110 -18.79 -22.20 2.62
CA ARG A 110 -19.44 -21.77 3.88
C ARG A 110 -20.96 -21.77 3.79
N GLY A 111 -21.52 -21.39 2.64
CA GLY A 111 -22.96 -21.35 2.41
C GLY A 111 -23.64 -22.72 2.53
N ILE A 112 -22.92 -23.80 2.23
CA ILE A 112 -23.42 -25.18 2.38
C ILE A 112 -23.10 -25.80 3.76
N GLY A 113 -22.75 -24.99 4.76
CA GLY A 113 -22.65 -25.41 6.16
C GLY A 113 -21.27 -25.86 6.63
N HIS A 114 -20.24 -25.77 5.80
CA HIS A 114 -18.87 -26.03 6.26
C HIS A 114 -18.29 -24.79 6.97
N ALA A 115 -18.16 -24.86 8.29
CA ALA A 115 -17.33 -23.95 9.06
C ALA A 115 -15.85 -24.36 8.96
N ASN A 116 -14.96 -23.37 8.95
CA ASN A 116 -13.51 -23.61 9.07
C ASN A 116 -13.18 -24.24 10.41
#